data_AF-A0A9P5JVK4-F1
#
_entry.id   AF-A0A9P5JVK4-F1
#
_cell.length_a   1.000
_cell.length_b   1.000
_cell.length_c   1.000
_cell.angle_alpha   90.00
_cell.angle_beta   90.00
_cell.angle_gamma   90.00
#
_symmetry.space_group_name_H-M   'P 1'
#
loop_
_entity.id
_entity.type
_entity.pdbx_description
1 polymer ?
#
loop_
_entity_poly.entity_id
_entity_poly.type
_entity_poly.pdbx_seq_one_letter_code
_entity_poly.pdbx_strand_id
1 'polypeptide(L)'
;LVIYDIGCQWITNFLKQLKQSHHLSIPKATKLLVAVGKFHLSAYIQECFVLYSLNFMYGSGQINGKILETLWSPFNFILAA
;
A
#
# COMPACT_ATOMS: atom_id res chain seq x y z
N LEU A 1 6.33 -4.49 5.79
CA LEU A 1 5.00 -4.22 5.21
C LEU A 1 5.04 -2.84 4.58
N VAL A 2 4.67 -2.73 3.31
CA VAL A 2 4.55 -1.47 2.58
C VAL A 2 3.07 -1.26 2.30
N ILE A 3 2.50 -0.15 2.79
CA ILE A 3 1.12 0.23 2.52
C ILE A 3 1.18 1.38 1.53
N TYR A 4 0.59 1.20 0.36
CA TYR A 4 0.63 2.19 -0.71
C TYR A 4 -0.66 2.19 -1.49
N ASP A 5 -1.15 3.37 -1.86
CA ASP A 5 -2.47 3.55 -2.48
C ASP A 5 -2.61 2.81 -3.80
N ILE A 6 -1.50 2.66 -4.52
CA ILE A 6 -1.40 1.88 -5.75
C ILE A 6 -0.57 0.61 -5.60
N GLY A 7 -0.49 0.07 -4.37
CA GLY A 7 0.36 -1.07 -4.02
C GLY A 7 0.22 -2.28 -4.97
N CYS A 8 -1.01 -2.62 -5.36
CA CYS A 8 -1.30 -3.72 -6.30
C CYS A 8 -0.63 -3.54 -7.68
N GLN A 9 -0.63 -2.32 -8.21
CA GLN A 9 -0.01 -1.99 -9.50
C GLN A 9 1.50 -1.75 -9.35
N TRP A 10 1.88 -1.08 -8.25
CA TRP A 10 3.25 -0.72 -7.96
C TRP A 10 4.14 -1.96 -7.83
N ILE A 11 3.72 -2.98 -7.08
CA ILE A 11 4.56 -4.17 -6.85
C ILE A 11 4.89 -4.90 -8.15
N THR A 12 3.95 -4.94 -9.09
CA THR A 12 4.15 -5.56 -10.40
C THR A 12 5.26 -4.85 -11.18
N ASN A 13 5.23 -3.51 -11.23
CA ASN A 13 6.23 -2.72 -11.92
C ASN A 13 7.58 -2.69 -11.18
N PHE A 14 7.54 -2.64 -9.84
CA PHE A 14 8.74 -2.66 -9.00
C PHE A 14 9.53 -3.96 -9.18
N LEU A 15 8.87 -5.12 -9.14
CA LEU A 15 9.53 -6.41 -9.38
C LEU A 15 10.09 -6.52 -10.81
N LYS A 16 9.41 -5.93 -11.81
CA LYS A 16 9.91 -5.87 -13.18
C LYS A 16 11.20 -5.05 -13.27
N GLN A 17 11.24 -3.88 -12.65
CA GLN A 17 12.43 -3.01 -12.63
C GLN A 17 13.58 -3.65 -11.85
N LEU A 18 13.29 -4.29 -10.70
CA LEU A 18 14.30 -5.02 -9.92
C LEU A 18 14.99 -6.11 -10.73
N LYS A 19 14.22 -6.90 -11.50
CA LYS A 19 14.79 -7.95 -12.37
C LYS A 19 15.71 -7.41 -13.46
N GLN A 20 15.51 -6.16 -13.87
CA GLN A 20 16.31 -5.50 -14.89
C GLN A 20 17.50 -4.72 -14.30
N SER A 21 17.57 -4.57 -12.98
CA SER A 21 18.61 -3.81 -12.32
C SER A 21 19.85 -4.65 -12.04
N HIS A 22 21.02 -4.10 -12.31
CA HIS A 22 22.30 -4.68 -11.89
C HIS A 22 22.76 -4.20 -10.51
N HIS A 23 22.12 -3.16 -9.96
CA HIS A 23 22.55 -2.50 -8.74
C HIS A 23 21.57 -2.65 -7.58
N LEU A 24 20.33 -3.05 -7.87
CA LEU A 24 19.27 -3.18 -6.87
C LEU A 24 18.89 -4.65 -6.71
N SER A 25 18.75 -5.07 -5.46
CA SER A 25 18.22 -6.38 -5.11
C SER A 25 17.46 -6.30 -3.78
N ILE A 26 16.50 -7.20 -3.60
CA ILE A 26 15.88 -7.41 -2.29
C ILE A 26 16.76 -8.40 -1.52
N PRO A 27 17.18 -8.09 -0.28
CA PRO A 27 17.94 -9.03 0.54
C PRO A 27 17.20 -10.36 0.70
N LYS A 28 17.91 -11.49 0.62
CA LYS A 28 17.29 -12.84 0.65
C LYS A 28 16.43 -13.11 1.89
N ALA A 29 16.78 -12.48 3.02
CA ALA A 29 16.05 -12.63 4.28
C ALA A 29 14.78 -11.75 4.36
N THR A 30 14.53 -10.90 3.36
CA THR A 30 13.44 -9.91 3.39
C THR A 30 12.27 -10.37 2.54
N LYS A 31 11.10 -10.54 3.17
CA LYS A 31 9.82 -10.69 2.46
C LYS A 31 9.17 -9.33 2.27
N LEU A 32 9.07 -8.89 1.02
CA LEU A 32 8.31 -7.68 0.69
C LEU A 32 6.82 -7.99 0.70
N LEU A 33 6.13 -7.49 1.73
CA LEU A 33 4.67 -7.53 1.83
C LEU A 33 4.11 -6.18 1.41
N VAL A 34 3.15 -6.17 0.49
CA VAL A 34 2.51 -4.95 -0.02
C VAL A 34 1.03 -4.99 0.31
N ALA A 35 0.49 -3.82 0.65
CA ALA A 35 -0.91 -3.61 0.97
C ALA A 35 -1.44 -2.35 0.29
N VAL A 36 -2.76 -2.31 0.13
CA VAL A 36 -3.47 -1.10 -0.26
C VAL A 36 -4.34 -0.65 0.92
N GLY A 37 -4.37 0.66 1.17
CA GLY A 37 -5.24 1.26 2.19
C GLY A 37 -6.71 0.91 1.92
N LYS A 38 -7.48 0.62 2.97
CA LYS A 38 -8.83 0.01 2.85
C LYS A 38 -9.77 0.78 1.93
N PHE A 39 -9.73 2.11 1.97
CA PHE A 39 -10.62 2.94 1.17
C PHE A 39 -10.19 3.05 -0.29
N HIS A 40 -8.90 2.97 -0.60
CA HIS A 40 -8.47 2.89 -2.00
C HIS A 40 -8.79 1.53 -2.59
N LEU A 41 -8.67 0.46 -1.79
CA LEU A 41 -8.85 -0.91 -2.24
C LEU A 41 -10.25 -1.22 -2.78
N SER A 42 -11.30 -0.53 -2.30
CA SER A 42 -12.66 -0.69 -2.84
C SER A 42 -12.83 -0.19 -4.28
N ALA A 43 -11.91 0.64 -4.77
CA ALA A 43 -11.90 1.12 -6.17
C ALA A 43 -11.10 0.21 -7.11
N TYR A 44 -10.46 -0.86 -6.60
CA TYR A 44 -9.67 -1.79 -7.39
C TYR A 44 -10.48 -3.00 -7.87
N ILE A 45 -9.91 -3.71 -8.84
CA ILE A 45 -10.36 -5.04 -9.27
C ILE A 45 -10.31 -6.05 -8.11
N GLN A 46 -11.19 -7.04 -8.17
CA GLN A 46 -11.43 -7.99 -7.08
C GLN A 46 -10.18 -8.80 -6.69
N GLU A 47 -9.31 -9.09 -7.66
CA GLU A 47 -8.04 -9.78 -7.46
C GLU A 47 -7.12 -8.98 -6.52
N CYS A 48 -7.09 -7.65 -6.66
CA CYS A 48 -6.30 -6.81 -5.76
C CYS A 48 -6.86 -6.84 -4.34
N PHE A 49 -8.19 -6.93 -4.18
CA PHE A 49 -8.83 -6.95 -2.87
C PHE A 49 -8.38 -8.16 -2.04
N VAL A 50 -8.42 -9.36 -2.63
CA VAL A 50 -8.09 -10.59 -1.91
C VAL A 50 -6.60 -10.64 -1.53
N LEU A 51 -5.71 -10.16 -2.41
CA LEU A 51 -4.27 -10.31 -2.23
C LEU A 51 -3.61 -9.18 -1.43
N TYR A 52 -4.15 -7.96 -1.49
CA TYR A 52 -3.50 -6.77 -0.93
C TYR A 52 -4.33 -6.08 0.17
N SER A 53 -5.44 -6.69 0.61
CA SER A 53 -6.19 -6.18 1.75
C SER A 53 -5.44 -6.39 3.06
N LEU A 54 -5.34 -5.30 3.83
CA LEU A 54 -4.85 -5.33 5.21
C LEU A 54 -5.65 -6.30 6.09
N ASN A 55 -6.92 -6.57 5.77
CA ASN A 55 -7.73 -7.51 6.55
C ASN A 55 -7.22 -8.95 6.48
N PHE A 56 -6.43 -9.30 5.46
CA PHE A 56 -5.92 -10.66 5.24
C PHE A 56 -4.42 -10.77 5.53
N MET A 57 -3.78 -9.71 6.04
CA MET A 57 -2.34 -9.69 6.32
C MET A 57 -2.02 -9.94 7.79
N TYR A 58 -1.29 -11.02 8.03
CA TYR A 58 -0.80 -11.38 9.36
C TYR A 58 0.09 -10.27 9.94
N GLY A 59 -0.14 -9.93 11.21
CA GLY A 59 0.63 -8.94 11.94
C GLY A 59 0.35 -7.48 11.56
N SER A 60 -0.58 -7.20 10.63
CA SER A 60 -0.93 -5.83 10.25
C SER A 60 -1.83 -5.11 11.27
N GLY A 61 -2.52 -5.86 12.14
CA GLY A 61 -3.49 -5.33 13.07
C GLY A 61 -4.70 -4.69 12.38
N GLN A 62 -5.58 -4.05 13.17
CA GLN A 62 -6.69 -3.26 12.63
C GLN A 62 -6.21 -1.84 12.36
N ILE A 63 -5.75 -1.61 11.14
CA ILE A 63 -5.37 -0.27 10.67
C ILE A 63 -6.31 0.19 9.57
N ASN A 64 -6.71 1.47 9.63
CA ASN A 64 -7.54 2.08 8.60
C ASN A 64 -6.79 2.16 7.26
N GLY A 65 -5.49 2.48 7.32
CA GLY A 65 -4.67 2.66 6.13
C GLY A 65 -5.01 3.90 5.31
N LYS A 66 -5.81 4.83 5.86
CA LYS A 66 -6.20 6.09 5.20
C LYS A 66 -6.61 7.24 6.14
N ILE A 67 -6.35 7.12 7.44
CA ILE A 67 -6.80 8.13 8.43
C ILE A 67 -6.32 9.53 8.06
N LEU A 68 -5.10 9.64 7.54
CA LEU A 68 -4.51 10.89 7.05
C LEU A 68 -5.38 11.56 5.97
N GLU A 69 -5.87 10.82 4.98
CA GLU A 69 -6.64 11.45 3.91
C GLU A 69 -8.06 11.83 4.33
N THR A 70 -8.66 11.06 5.24
CA THR A 70 -9.95 11.45 5.84
C THR A 70 -9.81 12.74 6.65
N LEU A 71 -8.61 13.00 7.21
CA LEU A 71 -8.31 14.21 7.96
C LEU A 71 -7.89 15.41 7.11
N TRP A 72 -7.62 15.25 5.81
CA TRP A 72 -7.25 16.38 4.95
C TRP A 72 -8.34 17.46 4.91
N SER A 73 -9.60 17.06 4.74
CA SER A 73 -10.73 18.00 4.74
C SER A 73 -10.84 18.82 6.03
N PRO A 74 -10.90 18.22 7.23
CA PRO A 74 -10.94 19.00 8.47
C PRO A 74 -9.64 19.78 8.75
N PHE A 75 -8.47 19.29 8.33
CA PHE A 75 -7.21 20.03 8.52
C PHE A 75 -7.04 21.22 7.58
N ASN A 76 -7.69 21.24 6.41
CA ASN A 76 -7.69 22.42 5.54
C ASN A 76 -8.23 23.65 6.27
N PHE A 77 -9.23 23.48 7.14
CA PHE A 77 -9.80 24.60 7.92
C PHE A 77 -8.84 25.12 8.99
N ILE A 78 -8.02 24.24 9.58
CA ILE A 78 -7.06 24.61 10.63
C ILE A 78 -5.84 25.31 10.03
N LEU A 79 -5.38 24.87 8.85
CA LEU A 79 -4.23 25.44 8.15
C LEU A 79 -4.55 26.76 7.42
N ALA A 80 -5.83 27.06 7.20
CA ALA A 80 -6.28 28.29 6.58
C ALA A 80 -6.57 29.43 7.58
N ALA A 81 -6.45 29.16 8.89
CA ALA A 81 -6.60 30.13 9.98
C ALA A 81 -5.24 30.64 10.46
#